data_AF-A0A0F4KSA0-F1
#
_entry.id   AF-A0A0F4KSA0-F1
#
_cell.length_a   1.000
_cell.length_b   1.000
_cell.length_c   1.000
_cell.angle_alpha   90.00
_cell.angle_beta   90.00
_cell.angle_gamma   90.00
#
_symmetry.space_group_name_H-M   'P 1'
#
loop_
_entity.id
_entity.type
_entity.pdbx_description
1 polymer ?
#
loop_
_entity_poly.entity_id
_entity_poly.type
_entity_poly.pdbx_seq_one_letter_code
_entity_poly.pdbx_strand_id
1 'polypeptide(L)' 'MQNSLAELIIQYQKKTNKNDAQFAFESHFTVEKIHKIKAGSNNYTADEERRIIQYIKEHSSF' A
#
# COMPACT_ATOMS: atom_id res chain seq x y z
N MET A 1 5.94 -4.85 17.30
CA MET A 1 5.20 -3.71 16.74
C MET A 1 4.61 -4.18 15.42
N GLN A 2 3.28 -4.26 15.28
CA GLN A 2 2.69 -4.50 13.97
C GLN A 2 2.79 -3.19 13.19
N ASN A 3 3.58 -3.17 12.12
CA ASN A 3 3.63 -2.03 11.21
C ASN A 3 2.26 -1.94 10.51
N SER A 4 1.56 -0.81 10.68
CA SER A 4 0.26 -0.60 10.03
C SER A 4 0.40 -0.67 8.51
N LEU A 5 -0.66 -1.06 7.79
CA LEU A 5 -0.66 -1.13 6.32
C LEU A 5 -0.18 0.19 5.66
N ALA A 6 -0.54 1.33 6.27
CA ALA A 6 -0.05 2.65 5.91
C ALA A 6 1.49 2.75 5.86
N GLU A 7 2.16 2.24 6.89
CA GLU A 7 3.62 2.28 6.98
C GLU A 7 4.26 1.37 5.93
N LEU A 8 3.69 0.18 5.69
CA LEU A 8 4.16 -0.71 4.62
C LEU A 8 4.11 -0.04 3.25
N ILE A 9 3.01 0.64 2.92
CA ILE A 9 2.86 1.37 1.65
C ILE A 9 3.91 2.50 1.57
N ILE A 10 4.06 3.31 2.64
CA ILE A 10 5.00 4.44 2.67
C ILE A 10 6.44 3.95 2.48
N GLN A 11 6.83 2.86 3.15
CA GLN A 11 8.18 2.31 3.02
C GLN A 11 8.43 1.73 1.62
N TYR A 12 7.46 1.03 1.04
CA TYR A 12 7.54 0.56 -0.34
C TYR A 12 7.75 1.71 -1.33
N GLN A 13 6.93 2.75 -1.22
CA GLN A 13 6.98 3.94 -2.07
C GLN A 13 8.33 4.65 -1.96
N LYS A 14 8.86 4.81 -0.76
CA LYS A 14 10.21 5.37 -0.54
C LYS A 14 11.29 4.49 -1.16
N LYS A 15 11.26 3.18 -0.94
CA LYS A 15 12.25 2.22 -1.47
C LYS A 15 12.27 2.19 -3.00
N THR A 16 11.11 2.34 -3.63
CA THR A 16 10.94 2.23 -5.09
C THR A 16 10.84 3.58 -5.80
N ASN A 17 10.94 4.70 -5.07
CA ASN A 17 10.73 6.06 -5.56
C ASN A 17 9.40 6.25 -6.31
N LYS A 18 8.32 5.67 -5.77
CA LYS A 18 6.96 5.74 -6.33
C LYS A 18 6.06 6.66 -5.51
N ASN A 19 5.15 7.34 -6.20
CA ASN A 19 4.10 8.14 -5.56
C ASN A 19 2.77 7.36 -5.41
N ASP A 20 1.76 8.00 -4.83
CA ASP A 20 0.43 7.39 -4.58
C ASP A 20 -0.28 6.98 -5.88
N ALA A 21 -0.16 7.77 -6.94
CA ALA A 21 -0.76 7.45 -8.23
C ALA A 21 -0.10 6.24 -8.91
N GLN A 22 1.23 6.16 -8.88
CA GLN A 22 1.98 5.02 -9.42
C GLN A 22 1.69 3.74 -8.64
N PHE A 23 1.73 3.80 -7.31
CA PHE A 23 1.42 2.65 -6.46
C PHE A 23 0.00 2.15 -6.70
N ALA A 24 -0.98 3.06 -6.70
CA ALA A 24 -2.38 2.73 -6.94
C ALA A 24 -2.57 2.06 -8.31
N PHE A 25 -1.98 2.63 -9.36
CA PHE A 25 -2.06 2.09 -10.72
C PHE A 25 -1.50 0.66 -10.79
N GLU A 26 -0.30 0.43 -10.27
CA GLU A 26 0.36 -0.89 -10.35
C GLU A 26 -0.27 -1.95 -9.43
N SER A 27 -0.79 -1.53 -8.27
CA SER A 27 -1.44 -2.44 -7.30
C SER A 27 -2.92 -2.70 -7.62
N HIS A 28 -3.46 -2.10 -8.67
CA HIS A 28 -4.88 -2.15 -9.05
C HIS A 28 -5.84 -1.62 -7.97
N PHE A 29 -5.43 -0.57 -7.25
CA PHE A 29 -6.26 0.17 -6.31
C PHE A 29 -6.51 1.59 -6.79
N THR A 30 -7.53 2.26 -6.26
CA THR A 30 -7.75 3.69 -6.53
C THR A 30 -6.78 4.53 -5.70
N VAL A 31 -6.34 5.67 -6.24
CA VAL A 31 -5.50 6.62 -5.51
C VAL A 31 -6.16 7.07 -4.21
N GLU A 32 -7.48 7.27 -4.24
CA GLU A 32 -8.27 7.60 -3.04
C GLU A 32 -8.20 6.51 -1.97
N LYS A 33 -8.27 5.23 -2.35
CA LYS A 33 -8.12 4.11 -1.41
C LYS A 33 -6.74 4.15 -0.75
N ILE A 34 -5.68 4.39 -1.52
CA ILE A 34 -4.31 4.50 -1.00
C ILE A 34 -4.18 5.68 -0.03
N HIS A 35 -4.74 6.85 -0.37
CA HIS A 35 -4.76 8.00 0.52
C HIS A 35 -5.51 7.72 1.83
N LYS A 36 -6.69 7.08 1.76
CA LYS A 36 -7.48 6.72 2.95
C LYS A 36 -6.70 5.79 3.88
N ILE A 37 -6.07 4.75 3.33
CA ILE A 37 -5.23 3.83 4.11
C ILE A 37 -4.08 4.59 4.78
N LYS A 38 -3.35 5.42 4.03
CA LYS A 38 -2.23 6.22 4.57
C LYS A 38 -2.66 7.25 5.61
N ALA A 39 -3.87 7.78 5.50
CA ALA A 39 -4.47 8.69 6.49
C ALA A 39 -4.96 7.96 7.76
N GLY A 40 -4.76 6.65 7.87
CA GLY A 40 -5.23 5.84 9.01
C GLY A 40 -6.73 5.58 9.01
N SER A 41 -7.42 5.83 7.89
CA SER A 41 -8.81 5.42 7.74
C SER A 41 -8.85 3.91 7.51
N ASN A 42 -9.24 3.17 8.54
CA ASN A 42 -9.38 1.70 8.54
C ASN A 42 -10.53 1.17 7.66
N ASN A 43 -10.89 1.88 6.59
CA ASN A 43 -11.94 1.53 5.63
C ASN A 43 -11.41 0.62 4.51
N TYR A 44 -10.64 -0.39 4.89
CA TYR A 44 -10.18 -1.45 3.98
C TYR A 44 -10.53 -2.81 4.57
N THR A 45 -10.91 -3.75 3.68
CA THR A 45 -11.24 -5.12 4.06
C THR A 45 -9.96 -5.94 4.28
N ALA A 46 -10.08 -7.06 4.99
CA ALA A 46 -8.96 -8.00 5.16
C ALA A 46 -8.43 -8.55 3.81
N ASP A 47 -9.29 -8.63 2.79
CA ASP A 47 -8.89 -9.04 1.44
C ASP A 47 -8.08 -7.95 0.71
N GLU A 48 -8.50 -6.68 0.84
CA GLU A 48 -7.74 -5.54 0.31
C GLU A 48 -6.37 -5.43 0.98
N GLU A 49 -6.29 -5.60 2.30
CA GLU A 49 -5.02 -5.64 3.04
C GLU A 49 -4.11 -6.75 2.52
N ARG A 50 -4.63 -7.98 2.37
CA ARG A 50 -3.84 -9.10 1.83
C ARG A 50 -3.31 -8.81 0.44
N ARG A 51 -4.15 -8.28 -0.46
CA ARG A 51 -3.75 -7.95 -1.84
C ARG A 51 -2.66 -6.87 -1.89
N ILE A 52 -2.76 -5.83 -1.07
CA ILE A 52 -1.74 -4.79 -0.96
C ILE A 52 -0.42 -5.36 -0.43
N ILE A 53 -0.47 -6.17 0.63
CA ILE A 53 0.72 -6.81 1.20
C ILE A 53 1.36 -7.75 0.18
N GLN A 54 0.55 -8.53 -0.55
CA GLN A 54 1.03 -9.45 -1.58
C GLN A 54 1.74 -8.69 -2.70
N TYR A 55 1.12 -7.63 -3.22
CA TYR A 55 1.72 -6.76 -4.24
C TYR A 55 3.09 -6.22 -3.77
N ILE A 56 3.16 -5.68 -2.55
CA ILE A 56 4.41 -5.15 -1.98
C ILE A 56 5.46 -6.25 -1.89
N LYS A 57 5.12 -7.46 -1.45
CA LYS A 57 6.07 -8.58 -1.36
C LYS A 57 6.60 -9.03 -2.71
N GLU A 58 5.76 -9.09 -3.73
CA GLU A 58 6.15 -9.48 -5.09
C GLU A 58 7.05 -8.45 -5.77
N HIS A 59 6.87 -7.17 -5.44
CA HIS A 59 7.56 -6.05 -6.10
C HIS A 59 8.61 -5.36 -5.23
N SER A 60 8.81 -5.85 -4.00
CA SER A 60 9.94 -5.53 -3.16
C SER A 60 10.81 -6.75 -3.13
N SER A 61 11.93 -6.74 -3.86
CA SER A 61 12.98 -7.73 -3.61
C SER A 61 13.33 -7.67 -2.11
N PHE A 62 12.94 -8.72 -1.39
CA PHE A 62 13.23 -8.96 0.02
C PHE A 62 14.27 -10.06 0.10
#